data_AF-A0A3P7QHZ4-F1
#
_entry.id   AF-A0A3P7QHZ4-F1
#
_cell.length_a   1.000
_cell.length_b   1.000
_cell.length_c   1.000
_cell.angle_alpha   90.00
_cell.angle_beta   90.00
_cell.angle_gamma   90.00
#
_symmetry.space_group_name_H-M   'P 1'
#
loop_
_entity.id
_entity.type
_entity.pdbx_description
1 polymer ?
#
loop_
_entity_poly.entity_id
_entity_poly.type
_entity_poly.pdbx_seq_one_letter_code
_entity_poly.pdbx_strand_id
1 'polypeptide(L)'
;MCQIMGIDLWLRSSLPDNIYNKYRYECIINLIGIGVFTLFALISLERIAPWSGRFYAFLDPSYASKSNPLIACVGEHHPTAWSFFYSNFQMILIAIPGCHGKAYTDFNTSKLHALRDCIFVTADNLYQKS
;
A
#
# COMPACT_ATOMS: atom_id res chain seq x y z
N MET A 1 5.46 -15.47 3.05
CA MET A 1 4.49 -15.92 2.03
C MET A 1 4.69 -17.38 1.62
N CYS A 2 5.93 -17.84 1.41
CA CYS A 2 6.21 -19.22 0.98
C CYS A 2 5.65 -20.30 1.92
N GLN A 3 5.66 -20.10 3.25
CA GLN A 3 5.14 -21.07 4.21
C GLN A 3 3.63 -21.31 4.08
N ILE A 4 2.84 -20.23 4.01
CA ILE A 4 1.38 -20.31 3.86
C ILE A 4 1.03 -20.92 2.50
N MET A 5 1.74 -20.52 1.44
CA MET A 5 1.53 -21.08 0.10
C MET A 5 1.89 -22.58 0.02
N GLY A 6 2.96 -23.01 0.71
CA GLY A 6 3.32 -24.43 0.79
C GLY A 6 2.24 -25.26 1.49
N ILE A 7 1.68 -24.76 2.59
CA ILE A 7 0.57 -25.41 3.31
C ILE A 7 -0.69 -25.43 2.44
N ASP A 8 -1.01 -24.33 1.73
CA ASP A 8 -2.18 -24.26 0.84
C ASP A 8 -2.10 -25.27 -0.31
N LEU A 9 -0.93 -25.41 -0.93
CA LEU A 9 -0.68 -26.41 -1.97
C LEU A 9 -0.80 -27.83 -1.43
N TRP A 10 -0.26 -28.08 -0.23
CA TRP A 10 -0.39 -29.37 0.44
C TRP A 10 -1.85 -29.71 0.79
N LEU A 11 -2.60 -28.74 1.32
CA LEU A 11 -4.01 -28.88 1.67
C LEU A 11 -4.85 -29.18 0.42
N ARG A 12 -4.58 -28.46 -0.68
CA ARG A 12 -5.22 -28.68 -1.98
C ARG A 12 -4.95 -30.06 -2.55
N SER A 13 -3.75 -30.62 -2.32
CA SER A 13 -3.42 -31.98 -2.77
C SER A 13 -4.05 -33.09 -1.92
N SER A 14 -4.48 -32.78 -0.69
CA SER A 14 -4.96 -33.79 0.27
C SER A 14 -6.50 -33.88 0.36
N LEU A 15 -7.24 -32.89 -0.14
CA LEU A 15 -8.68 -32.76 0.03
C LEU A 15 -9.41 -32.66 -1.32
N PRO A 16 -10.66 -33.15 -1.42
CA PRO A 16 -11.49 -32.92 -2.60
C PRO A 16 -11.85 -31.44 -2.74
N ASP A 17 -11.94 -30.95 -4.00
CA ASP A 17 -12.07 -29.52 -4.33
C ASP A 17 -13.28 -28.83 -3.67
N ASN A 18 -14.39 -29.55 -3.48
CA ASN A 18 -15.61 -29.02 -2.86
C ASN A 18 -15.40 -28.65 -1.38
N ILE A 19 -14.68 -29.50 -0.66
CA ILE A 19 -14.33 -29.29 0.75
C ILE A 19 -13.26 -28.21 0.84
N TYR A 20 -12.22 -28.29 0.01
CA TYR A 20 -11.10 -27.34 0.00
C TYR A 20 -11.56 -25.89 -0.20
N ASN A 21 -12.41 -25.60 -1.18
CA ASN A 21 -12.86 -24.22 -1.45
C ASN A 21 -13.67 -23.61 -0.28
N LYS A 22 -14.51 -24.41 0.38
CA LYS A 22 -15.26 -23.98 1.55
C LYS A 22 -14.32 -23.65 2.71
N TYR A 23 -13.43 -24.57 3.08
CA TYR A 23 -12.48 -24.35 4.18
C TYR A 23 -11.51 -23.19 3.89
N ARG A 24 -11.05 -23.05 2.65
CA ARG A 24 -10.17 -21.95 2.25
C ARG A 24 -10.80 -20.58 2.50
N TYR A 25 -12.06 -20.40 2.10
CA TYR A 25 -12.78 -19.14 2.29
C TYR A 25 -12.97 -18.80 3.78
N GLU A 26 -13.41 -19.79 4.57
CA GLU A 26 -13.58 -19.65 6.02
C GLU A 26 -12.26 -19.32 6.72
N CYS A 27 -11.16 -19.98 6.35
CA CYS A 27 -9.84 -19.69 6.91
C CYS A 27 -9.39 -18.27 6.57
N ILE A 28 -9.56 -17.80 5.33
CA ILE A 28 -9.16 -16.45 4.93
C ILE A 28 -9.93 -15.38 5.70
N ILE A 29 -11.26 -15.53 5.83
CA ILE A 29 -12.08 -14.57 6.58
C ILE A 29 -11.67 -14.55 8.05
N ASN A 30 -11.55 -15.72 8.67
CA ASN A 30 -11.17 -15.80 10.08
C ASN A 30 -9.76 -15.24 10.32
N LEU A 31 -8.80 -15.50 9.43
CA LEU A 31 -7.45 -14.94 9.54
C LEU A 31 -7.43 -13.41 9.42
N ILE A 32 -8.20 -12.84 8.49
CA ILE A 32 -8.34 -11.39 8.36
C ILE A 32 -9.02 -10.82 9.60
N GLY A 33 -10.12 -11.42 10.04
CA GLY A 33 -10.89 -10.96 11.21
C GLY A 33 -10.07 -11.00 12.50
N ILE A 34 -9.42 -12.13 12.79
CA ILE A 34 -8.51 -12.28 13.94
C ILE A 34 -7.33 -11.32 13.80
N GLY A 35 -6.72 -11.21 12.61
CA GLY A 35 -5.59 -10.30 12.39
C GLY A 35 -5.94 -8.85 12.70
N VAL A 36 -7.07 -8.35 12.20
CA VAL A 36 -7.56 -6.99 12.48
C VAL A 36 -7.90 -6.81 13.96
N PHE A 37 -8.60 -7.77 14.57
CA PHE A 37 -8.96 -7.71 15.98
C PHE A 37 -7.74 -7.73 16.91
N THR A 38 -6.77 -8.61 16.65
CA THR A 38 -5.52 -8.71 17.41
C THR A 38 -4.68 -7.44 17.26
N LEU A 39 -4.58 -6.86 16.06
CA LEU A 39 -3.90 -5.58 15.86
C LEU A 39 -4.57 -4.47 16.67
N PHE A 40 -5.90 -4.37 16.62
CA PHE A 40 -6.65 -3.38 17.40
C PHE A 40 -6.45 -3.57 18.92
N ALA A 41 -6.56 -4.81 19.40
CA ALA A 41 -6.34 -5.14 20.81
C ALA A 41 -4.91 -4.78 21.26
N LEU A 42 -3.89 -5.10 20.45
CA LEU A 42 -2.49 -4.80 20.77
C LEU A 42 -2.17 -3.31 20.78
N ILE A 43 -2.84 -2.52 19.91
CA ILE A 43 -2.76 -1.06 19.93
C ILE A 43 -3.43 -0.51 21.21
N SER A 44 -4.62 -1.01 21.57
CA SER A 44 -5.34 -0.57 22.78
C SER A 44 -4.63 -0.93 24.10
N LEU A 45 -3.85 -2.02 24.10
CA LEU A 45 -3.06 -2.48 25.25
C LEU A 45 -1.67 -1.80 25.32
N GLU A 46 -1.39 -0.82 24.45
CA GLU A 46 -0.10 -0.11 24.33
C GLU A 46 1.12 -1.04 24.17
N ARG A 47 0.90 -2.29 23.75
CA ARG A 47 1.98 -3.29 23.58
C ARG A 47 2.72 -3.11 22.26
N ILE A 48 2.03 -2.59 21.26
CA ILE A 48 2.62 -2.18 19.99
C ILE A 48 2.73 -0.67 20.01
N ALA A 49 3.95 -0.16 19.84
CA ALA A 49 4.16 1.27 19.69
C ALA A 49 3.30 1.77 18.50
N PRO A 50 2.57 2.89 18.65
CA PRO A 50 1.85 3.46 17.53
C PRO A 50 2.84 3.73 16.39
N TRP A 51 2.32 3.71 15.16
CA TRP A 51 3.12 4.05 13.97
C TRP A 51 3.95 5.31 14.23
N SER A 52 5.22 5.32 13.82
CA SER A 52 6.09 6.46 14.11
C SER A 52 5.49 7.75 13.54
N GLY A 53 5.72 8.88 14.19
CA GLY A 53 5.14 10.17 13.77
C GLY A 53 5.42 10.54 12.31
N ARG A 54 6.48 9.98 11.70
CA ARG A 54 6.80 10.11 10.27
C ARG A 54 5.82 9.39 9.35
N PHE A 55 5.30 8.22 9.73
CA PHE A 55 4.24 7.55 8.97
C PHE A 55 2.90 8.27 9.12
N TYR A 56 2.60 8.81 10.31
CA TYR A 56 1.42 9.66 10.46
C TYR A 56 1.51 10.95 9.63
N ALA A 57 2.70 11.53 9.48
CA ALA A 57 2.92 12.66 8.58
C ALA A 57 2.68 12.35 7.09
N PHE A 58 2.80 11.08 6.66
CA PHE A 58 2.44 10.66 5.30
C PHE A 58 0.92 10.56 5.12
N LEU A 59 0.20 10.07 6.14
CA LEU A 59 -1.25 9.90 6.09
C LEU A 59 -2.02 11.19 6.38
N ASP A 60 -1.44 12.12 7.13
CA ASP A 60 -1.98 13.44 7.41
C ASP A 60 -0.85 14.48 7.40
N PRO A 61 -0.73 15.31 6.35
CA PRO A 61 0.30 16.34 6.26
C PRO A 61 0.16 17.41 7.36
N SER A 62 -1.02 17.55 7.96
CA SER A 62 -1.25 18.48 9.08
C SER A 62 -0.70 17.98 10.43
N TYR A 63 -0.34 16.69 10.53
CA TYR A 63 0.26 16.14 11.75
C TYR A 63 1.74 16.55 11.89
N ALA A 64 2.46 16.68 10.77
CA ALA A 64 3.86 17.10 10.75
C ALA A 64 4.04 18.55 11.22
N SER A 65 3.16 19.46 10.77
CA SER A 65 3.23 20.88 11.10
C SER A 65 2.92 21.15 12.58
N LYS A 66 2.03 20.36 13.19
CA LYS A 66 1.65 20.50 14.61
C LYS A 66 2.62 19.86 15.59
N SER A 67 3.25 18.73 15.24
CA SER A 67 4.05 17.95 16.18
C SER A 67 5.53 18.36 16.25
N ASN A 68 6.11 18.89 15.16
CA ASN A 68 7.48 19.37 15.18
C ASN A 68 7.73 20.50 14.15
N PRO A 69 7.56 21.79 14.52
CA PRO A 69 7.63 22.90 13.57
C PRO A 69 9.01 23.04 12.91
N LEU A 70 10.08 22.48 13.50
CA LEU A 70 11.41 22.44 12.88
C LEU A 70 11.47 21.54 11.65
N ILE A 71 10.73 20.42 11.64
CA ILE A 71 10.72 19.44 10.53
C ILE A 71 9.90 19.97 9.36
N ALA A 72 8.81 20.70 9.64
CA ALA A 72 7.98 21.30 8.60
C ALA A 72 8.68 22.42 7.81
N CYS A 73 9.77 22.99 8.34
CA CYS A 73 10.60 24.00 7.67
C CYS A 73 11.67 23.39 6.75
N VAL A 74 11.87 22.07 6.78
CA VAL A 74 12.82 21.41 5.87
C VAL A 74 12.18 21.33 4.49
N GLY A 75 12.82 21.97 3.51
CA GLY A 75 12.28 22.17 2.16
C GLY A 75 11.86 20.89 1.42
N GLU A 76 12.36 19.73 1.87
CA GLU A 76 12.01 18.41 1.35
C GLU A 76 10.55 18.01 1.60
N HIS A 77 9.90 18.60 2.61
CA HIS A 77 8.50 18.32 2.94
C HIS A 77 7.51 19.23 2.22
N HIS A 78 8.00 20.16 1.40
CA HIS A 78 7.11 21.00 0.59
C HIS A 78 6.59 20.24 -0.62
N PRO A 79 5.32 20.49 -1.02
CA PRO A 79 4.74 19.83 -2.17
C PRO A 79 5.55 20.18 -3.44
N THR A 80 5.85 19.14 -4.22
CA THR A 80 6.56 19.32 -5.48
C THR A 80 5.66 20.02 -6.49
N ALA A 81 6.09 21.17 -7.01
CA ALA A 81 5.34 21.88 -8.04
C ALA A 81 5.34 21.11 -9.37
N TRP A 82 4.32 21.32 -10.21
CA TRP A 82 4.21 20.70 -11.54
C TRP A 82 5.46 20.95 -12.41
N SER A 83 6.09 22.12 -12.28
CA SER A 83 7.33 22.46 -12.98
C SER A 83 8.50 21.53 -12.64
N PHE A 84 8.64 21.10 -11.39
CA PHE A 84 9.66 20.15 -10.97
C PHE A 84 9.37 18.73 -11.48
N PHE A 85 8.10 18.30 -11.53
CA PHE A 85 7.73 17.03 -12.16
C PHE A 85 8.13 17.00 -13.64
N TYR A 86 7.81 18.05 -14.40
CA TYR A 86 8.18 18.14 -15.80
C TYR A 86 9.70 18.21 -15.99
N SER A 87 10.42 18.95 -15.13
CA SER A 87 11.88 19.03 -15.20
C SER A 87 12.58 17.70 -14.93
N ASN A 88 12.06 16.90 -13.98
CA ASN A 88 12.67 15.63 -13.59
C ASN A 88 12.31 14.50 -14.56
N PHE A 89 11.07 14.44 -15.03
CA PHE A 89 10.58 13.32 -15.84
C PHE A 89 10.48 13.63 -17.33
N GLN A 90 10.56 14.89 -17.75
CA GLN A 90 10.53 15.33 -19.14
C GLN A 90 9.46 14.59 -19.97
N MET A 91 9.87 13.90 -21.04
CA MET A 91 8.97 13.13 -21.92
C MET A 91 8.37 11.88 -21.25
N ILE A 92 8.99 11.34 -20.18
CA ILE A 92 8.48 10.17 -19.46
C ILE A 92 7.13 10.49 -18.83
N LEU A 93 6.95 11.69 -18.29
CA LEU A 93 5.69 12.12 -17.65
C LEU A 93 4.49 12.00 -18.61
N ILE A 94 4.71 12.30 -19.89
CA ILE A 94 3.69 12.24 -20.95
C ILE A 94 3.41 10.78 -21.35
N ALA A 95 4.38 9.87 -21.22
CA ALA A 95 4.24 8.46 -21.55
C ALA A 95 3.49 7.62 -20.49
N ILE A 96 3.41 8.10 -19.23
CA ILE A 96 2.81 7.36 -18.10
C ILE A 96 1.34 6.98 -18.36
N PRO A 97 0.44 7.90 -18.80
CA PRO A 97 -0.96 7.54 -19.08
C PRO A 97 -1.10 6.48 -20.18
N GLY A 98 -0.25 6.55 -21.22
CA GLY A 98 -0.24 5.56 -22.30
C GLY A 98 0.23 4.18 -21.83
N CYS A 99 1.21 4.14 -20.92
CA CYS A 99 1.68 2.90 -20.30
C CYS A 99 0.60 2.27 -19.42
N HIS A 100 -0.11 3.08 -18.63
CA HIS A 100 -1.25 2.61 -17.84
C HIS A 100 -2.34 2.00 -18.72
N GLY A 101 -2.70 2.64 -19.83
CA GLY A 101 -3.70 2.11 -20.77
C GLY A 101 -3.35 0.71 -21.32
N LYS A 102 -2.11 0.49 -21.74
CA LYS A 102 -1.66 -0.82 -22.24
C LYS A 102 -1.55 -1.89 -21.15
N ALA A 103 -1.30 -1.49 -19.90
CA ALA A 103 -1.24 -2.42 -18.78
C ALA A 103 -2.61 -3.00 -18.43
N TYR A 104 -3.71 -2.28 -18.68
CA TYR A 104 -5.08 -2.81 -18.52
C TYR A 104 -5.46 -3.82 -19.60
N THR A 105 -4.90 -3.74 -20.80
CA THR A 105 -5.23 -4.66 -21.91
C THR A 105 -4.49 -5.99 -21.84
N ASP A 106 -3.30 -6.03 -21.24
CA ASP A 106 -2.48 -7.24 -21.13
C ASP A 106 -2.10 -7.44 -19.66
N PHE A 107 -2.90 -8.24 -18.97
CA PHE A 107 -2.85 -8.43 -17.54
C PHE A 107 -1.79 -9.47 -17.17
N ASN A 108 -0.68 -9.01 -16.60
CA ASN A 108 0.34 -9.86 -16.00
C ASN A 108 0.56 -9.41 -14.56
N THR A 109 0.84 -10.35 -13.63
CA THR A 109 1.07 -10.07 -12.21
C THR A 109 2.15 -9.01 -12.00
N SER A 110 3.19 -9.00 -12.84
CA SER A 110 4.25 -7.97 -12.80
C SER A 110 3.73 -6.58 -13.14
N LYS A 111 2.86 -6.46 -14.15
CA LYS A 111 2.25 -5.19 -14.57
C LYS A 111 1.26 -4.66 -13.53
N LEU A 112 0.52 -5.55 -12.86
CA LEU A 112 -0.34 -5.20 -11.74
C LEU A 112 0.43 -4.57 -10.58
N HIS A 113 1.56 -5.16 -10.20
CA HIS A 113 2.40 -4.64 -9.13
C HIS A 113 2.95 -3.26 -9.50
N ALA A 114 3.42 -3.10 -10.75
CA ALA A 114 3.86 -1.81 -11.26
C ALA A 114 2.74 -0.76 -11.25
N LEU A 115 1.52 -1.11 -11.70
CA LEU A 115 0.37 -0.21 -11.68
C LEU A 115 0.00 0.22 -10.26
N ARG A 116 -0.05 -0.73 -9.31
CA ARG A 116 -0.32 -0.43 -7.90
C ARG A 116 0.69 0.57 -7.36
N ASP A 117 1.97 0.36 -7.63
CA ASP A 117 3.04 1.23 -7.14
C ASP A 117 2.98 2.62 -7.79
N CYS A 118 2.69 2.70 -9.10
CA CYS A 118 2.48 3.97 -9.80
C CYS A 118 1.27 4.76 -9.26
N ILE A 119 0.16 4.09 -8.97
CA ILE A 119 -1.04 4.72 -8.42
C ILE A 119 -0.76 5.25 -7.00
N PHE A 120 -0.08 4.46 -6.16
CA PHE A 120 0.29 4.88 -4.80
C PHE A 120 1.16 6.14 -4.82
N VAL A 121 2.21 6.17 -5.64
CA VAL A 121 3.09 7.34 -5.79
C VAL A 121 2.34 8.57 -6.32
N THR A 122 1.39 8.38 -7.24
CA THR A 122 0.60 9.50 -7.78
C THR A 122 -0.39 10.05 -6.75
N ALA A 123 -1.01 9.17 -5.96
CA ALA A 123 -1.94 9.55 -4.90
C ALA A 123 -1.26 10.35 -3.78
N ASP A 124 -0.07 9.91 -3.33
CA ASP A 124 0.71 10.61 -2.30
C ASP A 124 1.07 12.04 -2.72
N ASN A 125 1.48 12.23 -3.99
CA ASN A 125 1.83 13.56 -4.51
C ASN A 125 0.61 14.49 -4.63
N LEU A 126 -0.58 13.96 -4.90
CA LEU A 126 -1.81 14.75 -4.93
C LEU A 126 -2.26 15.16 -3.52
N TYR A 127 -2.11 14.26 -2.55
CA TYR A 127 -2.50 14.50 -1.17
C TYR A 127 -1.62 15.56 -0.48
N GLN A 128 -0.33 15.64 -0.82
CA GLN A 128 0.55 16.71 -0.32
C GLN A 128 0.20 18.10 -0.84
N LYS A 129 -0.59 18.21 -1.92
CA LYS A 129 -0.95 19.48 -2.56
C LYS A 129 -2.27 20.07 -2.01
N SER A 130 -3.10 19.27 -1.34
CA SER A 130 -4.36 19.70 -0.71
C SER A 130 -4.14 20.18 0.72
#